data_AF-A0A4Q3VUQ1-F1
#
_entry.id   AF-A0A4Q3VUQ1-F1
#
_cell.length_a   1.000
_cell.length_b   1.000
_cell.length_c   1.000
_cell.angle_alpha   90.00
_cell.angle_beta   90.00
_cell.angle_gamma   90.00
#
_symmetry.space_group_name_H-M   'P 1'
#
loop_
_entity.id
_entity.type
_entity.pdbx_description
1 polymer ?
#
loop_
_entity_poly.entity_id
_entity_poly.type
_entity_poly.pdbx_seq_one_letter_code
_entity_poly.pdbx_strand_id
1 'polypeptide(L)' 'MSSIRLFILSSFADFGPMHGHRLRLEAERKHVDLWTDISVGAVYGAMNRLAVEGLLRESGREQEGNRPPRQLYEITEE' A
#
# COMPACT_ATOMS: atom_id res chain seq x y z
N MET A 1 11.29 -5.18 -14.18
CA MET A 1 10.17 -4.48 -13.49
C MET A 1 9.77 -5.30 -12.28
N SER A 2 9.49 -4.68 -11.13
CA SER A 2 9.09 -5.40 -9.92
C SER A 2 7.56 -5.46 -9.85
N SER A 3 7.00 -6.66 -9.99
CA SER A 3 5.54 -6.90 -10.00
C SER A 3 4.83 -6.37 -8.74
N ILE A 4 5.50 -6.42 -7.59
CA ILE A 4 4.94 -5.88 -6.35
C ILE A 4 4.86 -4.35 -6.37
N ARG A 5 5.80 -3.64 -7.00
CA ARG A 5 5.73 -2.18 -7.11
C ARG A 5 4.48 -1.78 -7.90
N LEU A 6 4.26 -2.45 -9.03
CA LEU A 6 3.08 -2.23 -9.87
C LEU A 6 1.80 -2.56 -9.11
N PHE A 7 1.76 -3.67 -8.37
CA PHE A 7 0.63 -4.01 -7.50
C PHE A 7 0.30 -2.89 -6.51
N ILE A 8 1.31 -2.37 -5.80
CA ILE A 8 1.09 -1.37 -4.77
C ILE A 8 0.60 -0.06 -5.40
N LEU A 9 1.30 0.44 -6.43
CA LEU A 9 0.95 1.69 -7.09
C LEU A 9 -0.43 1.62 -7.76
N SER A 10 -0.73 0.53 -8.48
CA SER A 10 -2.07 0.31 -9.06
C SER A 10 -3.15 0.25 -7.99
N SER A 11 -2.89 -0.34 -6.83
CA SER A 11 -3.88 -0.37 -5.75
C SER A 11 -4.20 1.04 -5.23
N PHE A 12 -3.21 1.93 -5.10
CA PHE A 12 -3.47 3.33 -4.73
C PHE A 12 -4.16 4.12 -5.84
N ALA A 13 -3.84 3.83 -7.11
CA ALA A 13 -4.53 4.44 -8.24
C ALA A 13 -6.00 4.01 -8.33
N ASP A 14 -6.30 2.74 -8.09
CA ASP A 14 -7.65 2.17 -8.20
C ASP A 14 -8.56 2.58 -7.02
N PHE A 15 -8.02 2.61 -5.79
CA PHE A 15 -8.81 2.83 -4.58
C PHE A 15 -8.67 4.23 -3.97
N GLY A 16 -7.77 5.06 -4.51
CA GLY A 16 -7.40 6.34 -3.93
C GLY A 16 -6.61 6.20 -2.62
N PRO A 17 -6.55 7.28 -1.82
CA PRO A 17 -5.84 7.28 -0.54
C PRO A 17 -6.33 6.17 0.39
N MET A 18 -5.42 5.37 0.94
CA MET A 18 -5.77 4.24 1.80
C MET A 18 -4.68 3.92 2.82
N HIS A 19 -5.06 3.16 3.86
CA HIS A 19 -4.12 2.65 4.85
C HIS A 19 -3.40 1.40 4.36
N GLY A 20 -2.17 1.18 4.85
CA GLY A 20 -1.41 -0.04 4.54
C GLY A 20 -2.13 -1.35 4.93
N HIS A 21 -3.03 -1.31 5.92
CA HIS A 21 -3.84 -2.49 6.25
C HIS A 21 -4.78 -2.90 5.11
N ARG A 22 -5.40 -1.94 4.40
CA ARG A 22 -6.22 -2.24 3.22
C ARG A 22 -5.36 -2.86 2.14
N LEU A 23 -4.21 -2.27 1.83
CA LEU A 23 -3.25 -2.81 0.88
C LEU A 23 -2.83 -4.27 1.21
N ARG A 24 -2.67 -4.61 2.49
CA ARG A 24 -2.42 -5.99 2.92
C ARG A 24 -3.60 -6.92 2.60
N LEU A 25 -4.84 -6.52 2.89
CA LEU A 25 -6.03 -7.31 2.54
C LEU A 25 -6.17 -7.51 1.03
N GLU A 26 -5.86 -6.48 0.24
CA GLU A 26 -5.80 -6.55 -1.22
C GLU A 26 -4.75 -7.58 -1.68
N ALA A 27 -3.58 -7.59 -1.03
CA ALA A 27 -2.50 -8.50 -1.34
C ALA A 27 -2.86 -9.97 -1.02
N GLU A 28 -3.54 -10.21 0.10
CA GLU A 28 -4.08 -11.52 0.47
C GLU A 28 -5.11 -11.98 -0.56
N ARG A 29 -6.06 -11.11 -0.92
CA ARG A 29 -7.13 -11.45 -1.87
C ARG A 29 -6.61 -11.71 -3.28
N LYS A 30 -5.60 -10.96 -3.75
CA LYS A 30 -4.99 -11.17 -5.06
C LYS A 30 -3.89 -12.24 -5.05
N HIS A 31 -3.66 -12.91 -3.93
CA HIS A 31 -2.62 -13.94 -3.78
C HIS A 31 -1.26 -13.51 -4.34
N VAL A 32 -0.76 -12.33 -3.92
CA VAL A 32 0.48 -11.74 -4.46
C VAL A 32 1.68 -12.65 -4.31
N ASP A 33 1.67 -13.56 -3.34
CA ASP A 33 2.68 -14.57 -3.12
C ASP A 33 2.79 -15.60 -4.26
N LEU A 34 1.74 -15.76 -5.08
CA LEU A 34 1.74 -16.69 -6.21
C LEU A 34 2.36 -16.10 -7.50
N TRP A 35 2.55 -14.78 -7.57
CA TRP A 35 3.00 -14.10 -8.80
C TRP A 35 3.98 -12.95 -8.59
N THR A 36 4.40 -12.72 -7.34
CA THR A 36 5.48 -11.80 -6.99
C THR A 36 6.54 -12.51 -6.16
N ASP A 37 7.73 -11.93 -6.09
CA ASP A 37 8.84 -12.47 -5.30
C ASP A 37 8.74 -12.14 -3.80
N ILE A 38 7.58 -11.67 -3.32
CA ILE A 38 7.39 -11.32 -1.91
C ILE A 38 6.14 -11.95 -1.31
N SER A 39 6.17 -12.19 0.00
CA SER A 39 4.98 -12.59 0.74
C SER A 39 4.07 -11.39 1.01
N VAL A 40 2.80 -11.68 1.30
CA VAL A 40 1.84 -10.69 1.84
C VAL A 40 2.42 -9.90 3.01
N GLY A 41 3.15 -10.56 3.92
CA GLY A 41 3.73 -9.91 5.11
C GLY A 41 4.79 -8.85 4.77
N ALA A 42 5.45 -8.98 3.62
CA ALA A 42 6.48 -8.05 3.17
C ALA A 42 5.91 -6.81 2.45
N VAL A 43 4.59 -6.74 2.23
CA VAL A 43 3.92 -5.61 1.54
C VAL A 43 4.16 -4.28 2.24
N TYR A 44 4.17 -4.23 3.57
CA TYR A 44 4.48 -2.99 4.31
C TYR A 44 5.89 -2.49 4.04
N GLY A 45 6.88 -3.39 4.01
CA GLY A 45 8.26 -3.03 3.70
C GLY A 45 8.40 -2.50 2.27
N ALA A 46 7.71 -3.12 1.31
CA ALA A 46 7.67 -2.65 -0.06
C ALA A 46 6.97 -1.29 -0.20
N MET A 47 5.85 -1.08 0.49
CA MET A 47 5.13 0.19 0.54
C MET A 47 5.99 1.30 1.14
N ASN A 48 6.66 1.05 2.27
CA ASN A 48 7.56 2.02 2.89
C ASN A 48 8.73 2.40 1.97
N ARG A 49 9.28 1.46 1.20
CA ARG A 49 10.30 1.78 0.19
C ARG A 49 9.77 2.72 -0.88
N LEU A 50 8.56 2.48 -1.40
CA LEU A 50 7.94 3.38 -2.37
C LEU A 50 7.70 4.79 -1.78
N ALA A 51 7.35 4.88 -0.49
CA ALA A 51 7.24 6.17 0.18
C ALA A 51 8.59 6.89 0.33
N VAL A 52 9.66 6.15 0.67
CA VAL A 52 11.03 6.70 0.71
C VAL A 52 11.51 7.16 -0.67
N GLU A 53 11.11 6.46 -1.73
CA GLU A 53 11.41 6.81 -3.12
C GLU A 53 10.56 7.96 -3.67
N GLY A 54 9.60 8.49 -2.89
CA GLY A 54 8.72 9.60 -3.28
C GLY A 54 7.43 9.16 -3.98
N LEU A 55 7.34 7.93 -4.48
CA LEU A 55 6.19 7.43 -5.26
C LEU A 55 4.89 7.29 -4.45
N LEU A 56 4.98 7.29 -3.12
CA LEU A 56 3.85 7.38 -2.21
C LEU A 56 4.12 8.49 -1.20
N ARG A 57 3.08 9.18 -0.76
CA ARG A 57 3.19 10.16 0.33
C ARG A 57 2.08 9.99 1.36
N GLU A 58 2.35 10.43 2.58
CA GLU A 58 1.33 10.52 3.62
C GLU A 58 0.33 11.61 3.27
N SER A 59 -0.96 11.26 3.23
CA SER A 59 -2.05 12.19 2.84
C SER A 59 -2.99 12.55 3.99
N GLY A 60 -2.91 11.85 5.12
CA GLY A 60 -3.70 12.16 6.30
C GLY A 60 -3.81 11.01 7.29
N ARG A 61 -4.69 11.19 8.28
CA ARG A 61 -5.01 10.16 9.26
C ARG A 61 -6.52 10.02 9.35
N GLU A 62 -7.00 8.78 9.30
CA GLU A 62 -8.40 8.49 9.61
C GLU A 62 -8.50 7.83 10.98
N GLN A 63 -9.49 8.25 11.75
CA GLN A 63 -9.83 7.64 13.02
C GLN A 63 -11.32 7.36 13.05
N GLU A 64 -11.66 6.07 13.07
CA GLU A 64 -13.03 5.62 13.16
C GLU A 64 -13.40 5.37 14.64
N GLY A 65 -14.15 6.31 15.22
CA GLY A 65 -14.56 6.26 16.63
C GLY A 65 -13.34 6.19 17.58
N ASN A 66 -13.36 5.23 18.50
CA ASN A 66 -12.30 5.07 19.50
C ASN A 66 -11.18 4.11 19.06
N ARG A 67 -11.07 3.80 17.76
CA ARG A 67 -9.98 2.96 17.23
C ARG A 67 -8.68 3.77 17.11
N PRO A 68 -7.50 3.14 17.11
CA PRO A 68 -6.25 3.83 16.82
C PRO A 68 -6.31 4.53 15.45
N PRO A 69 -5.78 5.75 15.33
CA PRO A 69 -5.71 6.46 14.06
C PRO A 69 -4.84 5.66 13.09
N ARG A 70 -5.26 5.60 11.83
CA ARG A 70 -4.53 4.92 10.76
C ARG A 70 -4.02 5.95 9.78
N GLN A 71 -2.75 5.82 9.42
CA GLN A 71 -2.10 6.68 8.44
C GLN A 71 -2.59 6.34 7.02
N LEU A 72 -3.04 7.34 6.28
CA LEU A 72 -3.33 7.24 4.85
C LEU A 72 -2.09 7.54 4.04
N TYR A 73 -1.95 6.80 2.94
CA TYR A 73 -0.98 7.05 1.89
C TYR A 73 -1.70 7.26 0.56
N GLU A 74 -1.11 8.03 -0.33
CA GLU A 74 -1.58 8.22 -1.70
C GLU A 74 -0.42 8.15 -2.70
N ILE A 75 -0.74 7.84 -3.95
CA ILE A 75 0.21 7.86 -5.07
C ILE A 75 0.56 9.30 -5.45
N THR A 76 1.80 9.55 -5.81
CA THR A 76 2.27 10.84 -6.31
C THR A 76 2.21 10.93 -7.84
N GLU A 77 2.43 12.12 -8.39
CA GLU A 77 2.42 12.36 -9.86
C GLU A 77 3.81 12.22 -10.52
N GLU A 78 4.84 11.81 -9.77
CA GLU A 78 6.20 11.59 -10.30
C GLU A 78 6.30 10.38 -11.24
#